data_AF-A0AAU6KY41-F1
#
_entry.id   AF-A0AAU6KY41-F1
#
_cell.length_a   1.000
_cell.length_b   1.000
_cell.length_c   1.000
_cell.angle_alpha   90.00
_cell.angle_beta   90.00
_cell.angle_gamma   90.00
#
_symmetry.space_group_name_H-M   'P 1'
#
loop_
_entity.id
_entity.type
_entity.pdbx_description
1 polymer ?
#
loop_
_entity_poly.entity_id
_entity_poly.type
_entity_poly.pdbx_seq_one_letter_code
_entity_poly.pdbx_strand_id
1 'polypeptide(L)'
;MGSVSGRVIPPLTVRMARASNPRGTAAMWVRDRLDGLFTDGDFADWYPADGRRGLSPAQLALVSVLQYAENLTDRQAADAVRCRLDWKYCLGLELDWMIRGSTSRS
;
A
#
# COMPACT_ATOMS: atom_id res chain seq x y z
N MET A 1 -7.35 -21.38 -0.27
CA MET A 1 -6.71 -20.64 0.84
C MET A 1 -6.37 -19.27 0.32
N GLY A 2 -7.27 -18.29 0.51
CA GLY A 2 -7.13 -16.95 -0.04
C GLY A 2 -6.01 -16.21 0.70
N SER A 3 -4.96 -15.83 -0.02
CA SER A 3 -3.89 -15.01 0.50
C SER A 3 -4.46 -13.66 0.94
N VAL A 4 -4.46 -13.44 2.26
CA VAL A 4 -4.81 -12.16 2.87
C VAL A 4 -3.85 -11.10 2.31
N SER A 5 -4.38 -10.08 1.62
CA SER A 5 -3.58 -9.01 1.00
C SER A 5 -2.93 -8.04 2.00
N GLY A 6 -3.08 -8.32 3.30
CA GLY A 6 -2.32 -7.67 4.35
C GLY A 6 -0.87 -8.15 4.30
N ARG A 7 -0.07 -7.67 3.35
CA ARG A 7 1.39 -7.78 3.46
C ARG A 7 1.78 -7.27 4.85
N VAL A 8 2.46 -8.12 5.63
CA VAL A 8 2.97 -7.77 6.96
C VAL A 8 3.70 -6.44 6.84
N ILE A 9 3.24 -5.41 7.58
CA ILE A 9 3.85 -4.09 7.50
C ILE A 9 5.27 -4.22 8.04
N PRO A 10 6.30 -3.82 7.28
CA PRO A 10 7.68 -3.89 7.75
C PRO A 10 7.82 -3.15 9.10
N PRO A 11 8.49 -3.75 10.11
CA PRO A 11 8.56 -3.15 11.45
C PRO A 11 9.12 -1.72 11.45
N LEU A 12 10.07 -1.42 10.55
CA LEU A 12 10.60 -0.08 10.38
C LEU A 12 9.54 0.91 9.89
N THR A 13 8.70 0.51 8.92
CA THR A 13 7.59 1.32 8.43
C THR A 13 6.58 1.61 9.54
N VAL A 14 6.25 0.61 10.38
CA VAL A 14 5.36 0.81 11.55
C VAL A 14 5.93 1.85 12.51
N ARG A 15 7.19 1.68 12.94
CA ARG A 15 7.81 2.60 13.90
C ARG A 15 7.84 4.02 13.37
N MET A 16 8.29 4.19 12.13
CA MET A 16 8.44 5.51 11.52
C MET A 16 7.07 6.16 11.31
N ALA A 17 6.08 5.43 10.80
CA ALA A 17 4.74 5.98 10.57
C ALA A 17 4.08 6.47 11.84
N ARG A 18 4.19 5.71 12.94
CA ARG A 18 3.67 6.11 14.26
C ARG A 18 4.46 7.27 14.87
N ALA A 19 5.78 7.31 14.69
CA ALA A 19 6.61 8.40 15.18
C ALA A 19 6.32 9.72 14.46
N SER A 20 6.14 9.69 13.13
CA SER A 20 5.84 10.88 12.34
C SER A 20 4.37 11.32 12.44
N ASN A 21 3.45 10.40 12.76
CA ASN A 21 2.01 10.67 12.85
C ASN A 21 1.45 10.21 14.20
N PRO A 22 1.79 10.88 15.32
CA PRO A 22 1.39 10.43 16.66
C PRO A 22 -0.13 10.48 16.90
N ARG A 23 -0.87 11.30 16.13
CA ARG A 23 -2.34 11.37 16.17
C ARG A 23 -3.03 10.41 15.18
N GLY A 24 -2.26 9.69 14.36
CA GLY A 24 -2.75 8.92 13.23
C GLY A 24 -3.15 9.79 12.04
N THR A 25 -3.31 9.16 10.88
CA THR A 25 -3.87 9.76 9.66
C THR A 25 -4.99 8.90 9.09
N ALA A 26 -5.77 9.43 8.14
CA ALA A 26 -6.81 8.65 7.46
C ALA A 26 -6.25 7.35 6.88
N ALA A 27 -5.07 7.39 6.26
CA ALA A 27 -4.40 6.20 5.74
C ALA A 27 -4.07 5.15 6.82
N MET A 28 -3.61 5.59 8.00
CA MET A 28 -3.35 4.67 9.13
C MET A 28 -4.65 4.06 9.67
N TRP A 29 -5.72 4.85 9.77
CA TRP A 29 -7.04 4.36 10.19
C TRP A 29 -7.63 3.37 9.20
N VAL A 30 -7.54 3.65 7.90
CA VAL A 30 -7.95 2.73 6.84
C VAL A 30 -7.19 1.42 7.01
N ARG A 31 -5.87 1.44 7.20
CA ARG A 31 -5.12 0.22 7.41
C ARG A 31 -5.53 -0.54 8.67
N ASP A 32 -5.61 0.13 9.80
CA ASP A 32 -5.86 -0.53 11.09
C ASP A 32 -7.31 -1.07 11.20
N ARG A 33 -8.25 -0.45 10.49
CA ARG A 33 -9.68 -0.79 10.57
C ARG A 33 -10.19 -1.65 9.43
N LEU A 34 -9.52 -1.58 8.28
CA LEU A 34 -9.96 -2.18 7.02
C LEU A 34 -8.90 -3.12 6.41
N ASP A 35 -7.91 -3.57 7.19
CA ASP A 35 -6.94 -4.57 6.76
C ASP A 35 -7.65 -5.79 6.15
N GLY A 36 -7.25 -6.17 4.93
CA GLY A 36 -7.87 -7.27 4.19
C GLY A 36 -9.17 -6.94 3.45
N LEU A 37 -9.57 -5.66 3.32
CA LEU A 37 -10.73 -5.24 2.51
C LEU A 37 -10.69 -5.74 1.06
N PHE A 38 -9.49 -5.78 0.49
CA PHE A 38 -9.25 -6.15 -0.89
C PHE A 38 -8.22 -7.26 -0.92
N THR A 39 -8.50 -8.32 -1.66
CA THR A 39 -7.56 -9.37 -2.00
C THR A 39 -7.23 -9.33 -3.49
N ASP A 40 -6.01 -9.73 -3.86
CA ASP A 40 -5.65 -9.79 -5.28
C ASP A 40 -6.56 -10.76 -6.04
N GLY A 41 -7.15 -11.75 -5.34
CA GLY A 41 -8.15 -12.65 -5.89
C GLY A 41 -9.45 -11.97 -6.31
N ASP A 42 -9.84 -10.87 -5.66
CA ASP A 42 -11.04 -10.10 -6.02
C ASP A 42 -10.89 -9.40 -7.38
N PHE A 43 -9.65 -9.26 -7.86
CA PHE A 43 -9.31 -8.59 -9.11
C PHE A 43 -8.65 -9.52 -10.13
N ALA A 44 -8.63 -10.84 -9.87
CA ALA A 44 -7.94 -11.83 -10.70
C ALA A 44 -8.47 -11.85 -12.15
N ASP A 45 -9.75 -11.57 -12.35
CA ASP A 45 -10.37 -11.50 -13.68
C ASP A 45 -10.02 -10.23 -14.46
N TRP A 46 -9.57 -9.17 -13.76
CA TRP A 46 -9.27 -7.86 -14.35
C TRP A 46 -7.78 -7.63 -14.57
N TYR A 47 -6.94 -8.30 -13.79
CA TYR A 47 -5.48 -8.21 -13.88
C TYR A 47 -4.87 -9.60 -14.06
N PRO A 48 -4.34 -9.93 -15.25
CA PRO A 48 -3.57 -11.14 -15.43
C PRO A 48 -2.37 -11.15 -14.46
N ALA A 49 -2.07 -12.32 -13.90
CA ALA A 49 -0.96 -12.51 -12.94
C ALA A 49 0.43 -12.12 -13.51
N ASP A 50 0.52 -11.94 -14.83
CA ASP A 50 1.74 -11.65 -15.59
C ASP A 50 2.05 -10.14 -15.68
N GLY A 51 1.29 -9.30 -14.97
CA GLY A 51 1.48 -7.85 -14.93
C GLY A 51 2.87 -7.41 -14.42
N ARG A 52 3.33 -6.26 -14.91
CA ARG A 52 4.61 -5.62 -14.53
C ARG A 52 4.74 -5.52 -13.00
N ARG A 53 5.93 -5.81 -12.46
CA ARG A 53 6.27 -5.70 -11.02
C ARG A 53 5.99 -4.29 -10.49
N GLY A 54 4.80 -4.10 -9.92
CA GLY A 54 4.30 -2.83 -9.39
C GLY A 54 3.44 -3.06 -8.14
N LEU A 55 2.53 -2.14 -7.84
CA LEU A 55 1.51 -2.36 -6.81
C LEU A 55 0.57 -3.49 -7.23
N SER A 56 0.15 -4.32 -6.28
CA SER A 56 -0.87 -5.35 -6.52
C SER A 56 -2.23 -4.70 -6.84
N PRO A 57 -3.15 -5.40 -7.53
CA PRO A 57 -4.49 -4.88 -7.80
C PRO A 57 -5.23 -4.44 -6.52
N ALA A 58 -5.12 -5.20 -5.43
CA ALA A 58 -5.69 -4.80 -4.15
C ALA A 58 -5.05 -3.53 -3.58
N GLN A 59 -3.74 -3.35 -3.75
CA GLN A 59 -3.06 -2.11 -3.36
C GLN A 59 -3.49 -0.93 -4.23
N LEU A 60 -3.71 -1.12 -5.53
CA LEU A 60 -4.23 -0.08 -6.43
C LEU A 60 -5.65 0.33 -6.05
N ALA A 61 -6.53 -0.63 -5.73
CA ALA A 61 -7.87 -0.35 -5.22
C ALA A 61 -7.80 0.49 -3.92
N LEU A 62 -6.90 0.14 -3.01
CA LEU A 62 -6.69 0.91 -1.78
C LEU A 62 -6.16 2.33 -2.06
N VAL A 63 -5.26 2.49 -3.02
CA VAL A 63 -4.80 3.81 -3.50
C VAL A 63 -5.97 4.62 -4.04
N SER A 64 -6.87 4.03 -4.83
CA SER A 64 -8.06 4.73 -5.34
C SER A 64 -9.02 5.16 -4.22
N VAL A 65 -9.21 4.33 -3.19
CA VAL A 65 -10.00 4.70 -2.01
C VAL A 65 -9.37 5.87 -1.26
N LEU A 66 -8.06 5.84 -1.02
CA LEU A 66 -7.35 6.95 -0.35
C LEU A 66 -7.31 8.22 -1.19
N GLN A 67 -7.14 8.10 -2.51
CA GLN A 67 -7.23 9.20 -3.45
C GLN A 67 -8.57 9.91 -3.34
N TYR A 68 -9.67 9.14 -3.33
CA TYR A 68 -11.02 9.70 -3.16
C TYR A 68 -11.22 10.30 -1.77
N ALA A 69 -10.85 9.57 -0.71
CA ALA A 69 -11.04 9.99 0.68
C ALA A 69 -10.26 11.26 1.04
N GLU A 70 -9.08 11.45 0.45
CA GLU A 70 -8.24 12.64 0.64
C GLU A 70 -8.43 13.70 -0.46
N ASN A 71 -9.38 13.51 -1.39
CA ASN A 71 -9.68 14.39 -2.52
C ASN A 71 -8.42 14.78 -3.34
N LEU A 72 -7.63 13.77 -3.70
CA LEU A 72 -6.37 13.93 -4.43
C LEU A 72 -6.55 13.69 -5.93
N THR A 73 -5.77 14.41 -6.73
CA THR A 73 -5.56 14.05 -8.14
C THR A 73 -4.68 12.81 -8.26
N ASP A 74 -4.73 12.11 -9.39
CA ASP A 74 -3.85 10.96 -9.65
C ASP A 74 -2.36 11.27 -9.44
N ARG A 75 -1.92 12.47 -9.85
CA ARG A 75 -0.54 12.92 -9.63
C ARG A 75 -0.22 13.05 -8.14
N GLN A 76 -1.11 13.67 -7.36
CA GLN A 76 -0.92 13.81 -5.92
C GLN A 76 -0.98 12.45 -5.20
N ALA A 77 -1.84 11.54 -5.64
CA ALA A 77 -1.91 10.18 -5.12
C ALA A 77 -0.63 9.40 -5.43
N ALA A 78 -0.10 9.50 -6.65
CA ALA A 78 1.18 8.89 -7.01
C ALA A 78 2.35 9.45 -6.18
N ASP A 79 2.37 10.77 -5.96
CA ASP A 79 3.35 11.41 -5.08
C ASP A 79 3.18 10.98 -3.62
N ALA A 80 1.96 10.78 -3.15
CA ALA A 80 1.66 10.27 -1.82
C ALA A 80 2.21 8.85 -1.64
N VAL A 81 2.00 7.93 -2.58
CA VAL A 81 2.59 6.58 -2.55
C VAL A 81 4.13 6.63 -2.45
N ARG A 82 4.75 7.57 -3.16
CA ARG A 82 6.22 7.69 -3.21
C ARG A 82 6.82 8.31 -1.94
N CYS A 83 6.22 9.38 -1.47
CA CYS A 83 6.82 10.28 -0.49
C CYS A 83 6.19 10.18 0.90
N ARG A 84 4.92 9.78 1.01
CA ARG A 84 4.20 9.79 2.28
C ARG A 84 4.29 8.48 3.04
N LEU A 85 4.74 8.60 4.28
CA LEU A 85 5.03 7.48 5.16
C LEU A 85 3.76 6.78 5.66
N ASP A 86 2.68 7.53 5.86
CA ASP A 86 1.37 6.99 6.24
C ASP A 86 0.72 6.18 5.11
N TRP A 87 0.93 6.59 3.84
CA TRP A 87 0.53 5.80 2.67
C TRP A 87 1.35 4.52 2.52
N LYS A 88 2.67 4.56 2.78
CA LYS A 88 3.51 3.35 2.83
C LYS A 88 3.11 2.40 3.95
N TYR A 89 2.74 2.93 5.12
CA TYR A 89 2.15 2.14 6.21
C TYR A 89 0.86 1.47 5.77
N CYS A 90 -0.04 2.23 5.14
CA CYS A 90 -1.31 1.71 4.67
C CYS A 90 -1.16 0.59 3.65
N LEU A 91 -0.27 0.77 2.68
CA LEU A 91 -0.02 -0.20 1.62
C LEU A 91 0.92 -1.35 2.04
N GLY A 92 1.48 -1.33 3.26
CA GLY A 92 2.45 -2.32 3.72
C GLY A 92 3.78 -2.28 2.95
N LEU A 93 4.17 -1.11 2.44
CA LEU A 93 5.37 -0.92 1.65
C LEU A 93 6.59 -0.71 2.55
N GLU A 94 7.75 -1.18 2.08
CA GLU A 94 9.03 -0.80 2.66
C GLU A 94 9.34 0.66 2.38
N LEU A 95 10.11 1.31 3.26
CA LEU A 95 10.51 2.71 3.03
C LEU A 95 11.36 2.88 1.76
N ASP A 96 12.13 1.83 1.45
CA ASP A 96 13.09 1.74 0.35
C ASP A 96 12.63 0.79 -0.77
N TRP A 97 11.31 0.64 -0.95
CA TRP A 97 10.72 -0.33 -1.87
C TRP A 97 11.17 -0.16 -3.33
N MET A 98 11.73 1.01 -3.68
CA MET A 98 12.28 1.27 -5.01
C MET A 98 13.66 0.63 -5.24
N ILE A 99 14.44 0.31 -4.20
CA ILE A 99 15.79 -0.27 -4.34
C ILE A 99 15.78 -1.80 -4.28
N ARG A 100 14.83 -2.43 -3.57
CA ARG A 100 14.77 -3.90 -3.43
C ARG A 100 14.15 -4.66 -4.61
N GLY A 101 13.68 -3.98 -5.65
CA GLY A 101 13.16 -4.60 -6.87
C GLY A 101 14.21 -5.31 -7.74
N SER A 102 15.52 -5.11 -7.46
CA SER A 102 16.62 -5.63 -8.29
C SER A 102 17.48 -6.73 -7.63
N THR A 103 17.25 -7.11 -6.37
CA THR A 103 18.14 -8.05 -5.64
C THR A 103 17.40 -9.21 -5.00
N SER A 104 16.63 -9.96 -5.79
CA SER A 104 16.27 -11.34 -5.47
C SER A 104 16.29 -12.17 -6.74
N ARG A 105 17.51 -12.45 -7.19
CA ARG A 105 17.83 -13.52 -8.14
C ARG A 105 18.91 -14.36 -7.49
N SER A 106 18.52 -15.47 -6.87
CA SER A 106 19.36 -16.62 -6.53
C SER A 106 18.43 -17.80 -6.30
#